data_AF-A0A380EDN3-F1
#
_entry.id   AF-A0A380EDN3-F1
#
_cell.length_a   1.000
_cell.length_b   1.000
_cell.length_c   1.000
_cell.angle_alpha   90.00
_cell.angle_beta   90.00
_cell.angle_gamma   90.00
#
_symmetry.space_group_name_H-M   'P 1'
#
loop_
_entity.id
_entity.type
_entity.pdbx_description
1 polymer ?
#
loop_
_entity_poly.entity_id
_entity_poly.type
_entity_poly.pdbx_seq_one_letter_code
_entity_poly.pdbx_strand_id
1 'polypeptide(L)'
;MSRDNDVIALFETKLDLGKYVPESFGTGDVIIFSGGVLEIIDLKYGKGIEVSAIDNPQLRLYGLGAYELLSLMYDIHTIRMTIIQPRIDNFSTEELPISRLLQWGADFVKPLARLAYNGGGEFKAGSHCRFCKINHSCRTRAEYMQNVPQKPPHLLSDEEIAELLYKLPDIKKWADEVEQYALNQAKENDKNYPGWKLVEGRSRRMITDTKAMLEKLVEAGYKPEDITETKLLSITNLEKLIGKKAFSKITEGFIEKPQGKLTLATESDKRPAIKQSAEDDFDKL
;
A
#
# COMPACT_ATOMS: atom_id res chain seq x y z
N MET A 1 3.97 -17.90 43.00
CA MET A 1 4.22 -17.28 41.70
C MET A 1 5.44 -16.38 41.88
N SER A 2 6.64 -16.91 41.65
CA SER A 2 7.84 -16.08 41.70
C SER A 2 7.71 -15.03 40.59
N ARG A 3 7.90 -13.76 40.93
CA ARG A 3 8.17 -12.74 39.91
C ARG A 3 9.47 -13.19 39.24
N ASP A 4 9.46 -13.32 37.91
CA ASP A 4 10.72 -13.41 37.18
C ASP A 4 11.53 -12.16 37.54
N ASN A 5 12.70 -12.35 38.13
CA ASN A 5 13.49 -11.25 38.66
C ASN A 5 14.16 -10.43 37.55
N ASP A 6 14.24 -10.96 36.34
CA ASP A 6 14.96 -10.35 35.22
C ASP A 6 13.98 -9.97 34.11
N VAL A 7 13.35 -8.80 34.26
CA VAL A 7 12.64 -8.11 33.18
C VAL A 7 13.58 -7.10 32.56
N ILE A 8 13.81 -7.22 31.26
CA ILE A 8 14.58 -6.25 30.48
C ILE A 8 13.65 -5.55 29.51
N ALA A 9 13.80 -4.23 29.39
CA ALA A 9 13.21 -3.45 28.32
C ALA A 9 14.30 -2.58 27.71
N LEU A 10 14.58 -2.79 26.42
CA LEU A 10 15.52 -2.00 25.63
C LEU A 10 14.73 -1.24 24.56
N PHE A 11 15.17 -0.02 24.28
CA PHE A 11 14.58 0.87 23.29
C PHE A 11 15.65 1.27 22.28
N GLU A 12 15.28 1.42 21.01
CA GLU A 12 16.17 1.92 19.94
C GLU A 12 17.54 1.21 19.94
N THR A 13 17.52 -0.12 20.03
CA THR A 13 18.71 -0.91 20.30
C THR A 13 19.31 -1.45 19.02
N LYS A 14 20.62 -1.23 18.84
CA LYS A 14 21.37 -1.79 17.71
C LYS A 14 21.47 -3.31 17.83
N LEU A 15 21.09 -4.01 16.77
CA LEU A 15 21.10 -5.45 16.65
C LEU A 15 22.11 -5.88 15.59
N ASP A 16 23.11 -6.66 15.99
CA ASP A 16 24.09 -7.23 15.06
C ASP A 16 23.50 -8.49 14.37
N LEU A 17 23.56 -8.53 13.05
CA LEU A 17 23.08 -9.65 12.22
C LEU A 17 24.23 -10.36 11.49
N GLY A 18 25.49 -9.98 11.72
CA GLY A 18 26.68 -10.45 11.03
C GLY A 18 26.83 -11.96 10.98
N LYS A 19 26.32 -12.68 12.00
CA LYS A 19 26.30 -14.16 12.05
C LYS A 19 25.48 -14.80 10.92
N TYR A 20 24.44 -14.10 10.46
CA TYR A 20 23.47 -14.54 9.45
C TYR A 20 23.67 -13.79 8.13
N VAL A 21 23.81 -12.47 8.17
CA VAL A 21 23.93 -11.59 7.00
C VAL A 21 25.22 -10.78 7.14
N PRO A 22 26.24 -10.98 6.27
CA PRO A 22 27.51 -10.28 6.37
C PRO A 22 27.33 -8.75 6.41
N GLU A 23 28.05 -8.10 7.34
CA GLU A 23 28.05 -6.63 7.53
C GLU A 23 26.67 -6.00 7.80
N SER A 24 25.68 -6.80 8.21
CA SER A 24 24.32 -6.33 8.45
C SER A 24 24.06 -6.04 9.92
N PHE A 25 23.29 -4.99 10.16
CA PHE A 25 22.74 -4.65 11.47
C PHE A 25 21.36 -4.01 11.31
N GLY A 26 20.60 -3.98 12.38
CA GLY A 26 19.33 -3.27 12.48
C GLY A 26 19.24 -2.46 13.77
N THR A 27 18.14 -1.72 13.93
CA THR A 27 17.74 -1.11 15.19
C THR A 27 16.35 -1.63 15.52
N GLY A 28 16.20 -2.27 16.68
CA GLY A 28 14.89 -2.66 17.19
C GLY A 28 14.28 -1.51 17.98
N ASP A 29 13.02 -1.16 17.69
CA ASP A 29 12.31 -0.07 18.37
C ASP A 29 12.14 -0.39 19.86
N VAL A 30 11.57 -1.56 20.18
CA VAL A 30 11.38 -2.04 21.55
C VAL A 30 11.68 -3.54 21.62
N ILE A 31 12.50 -3.92 22.60
CA ILE A 31 12.88 -5.31 22.89
C ILE A 31 12.60 -5.57 24.37
N ILE A 32 11.84 -6.60 24.66
CA ILE A 32 11.49 -6.99 26.03
C ILE A 32 11.96 -8.43 26.25
N PHE A 33 12.57 -8.70 27.39
CA PHE A 33 12.78 -10.08 27.85
C PHE A 33 12.12 -10.27 29.20
N SER A 34 11.34 -11.34 29.35
CA SER A 34 10.74 -11.74 30.61
C SER A 34 10.38 -13.22 30.58
N GLY A 35 10.79 -13.97 31.60
CA GLY A 35 10.37 -15.37 31.78
C GLY A 35 10.68 -16.29 30.60
N GLY A 36 11.87 -16.13 29.98
CA GLY A 36 12.29 -16.91 28.83
C GLY A 36 11.63 -16.51 27.49
N VAL A 37 10.79 -15.47 27.49
CA VAL A 37 10.16 -14.89 26.30
C VAL A 37 10.92 -13.63 25.90
N LEU A 38 11.43 -13.63 24.67
CA LEU A 38 11.96 -12.44 24.00
C LEU A 38 10.86 -11.84 23.12
N GLU A 39 10.52 -10.56 23.31
CA GLU A 39 9.48 -9.85 22.57
C GLU A 39 10.06 -8.67 21.81
N ILE A 40 9.76 -8.59 20.51
CA ILE A 40 10.12 -7.47 19.63
C ILE A 40 8.84 -6.75 19.24
N ILE A 41 8.79 -5.44 19.45
CA ILE A 41 7.67 -4.61 19.03
C ILE A 41 8.22 -3.57 18.04
N ASP A 42 7.65 -3.54 16.84
CA ASP A 42 8.00 -2.61 15.76
C ASP A 42 6.81 -1.71 15.43
N LEU A 43 7.05 -0.40 15.44
CA LEU A 43 6.04 0.61 15.18
C LEU A 43 6.04 0.98 13.69
N LYS A 44 4.92 0.74 13.01
CA LYS A 44 4.72 1.14 11.62
C LYS A 44 3.70 2.29 11.53
N TYR A 45 4.13 3.40 10.94
CA TYR A 45 3.32 4.63 10.84
C TYR A 45 2.70 4.87 9.45
N GLY A 46 2.94 3.94 8.52
CA GLY A 46 2.36 3.96 7.17
C GLY A 46 0.84 3.78 7.20
N LYS A 47 0.14 4.47 6.29
CA LYS A 47 -1.34 4.42 6.16
C LYS A 47 -1.84 3.59 4.97
N GLY A 48 -0.97 3.26 4.03
CA GLY A 48 -1.39 2.72 2.73
C GLY A 48 -1.28 1.20 2.58
N ILE A 49 -0.59 0.52 3.49
CA ILE A 49 -0.33 -0.92 3.42
C ILE A 49 -0.36 -1.47 4.84
N GLU A 50 -1.21 -2.47 5.05
CA GLU A 50 -1.22 -3.27 6.27
C GLU A 50 0.02 -4.18 6.29
N VAL A 51 0.68 -4.25 7.43
CA VAL A 51 1.88 -5.04 7.68
C VAL A 51 1.54 -6.08 8.73
N SER A 52 1.58 -7.35 8.34
CA SER A 52 1.40 -8.47 9.26
C SER A 52 2.72 -8.83 9.96
N ALA A 53 2.63 -9.28 11.21
CA ALA A 53 3.75 -9.90 11.92
C ALA A 53 3.93 -11.38 11.53
N ILE A 54 2.87 -12.03 11.02
CA ILE A 54 2.90 -13.43 10.60
C ILE A 54 3.86 -13.60 9.42
N ASP A 55 4.80 -14.55 9.55
CA ASP A 55 5.84 -14.85 8.57
C ASP A 55 6.64 -13.63 8.11
N ASN A 56 6.77 -12.60 8.96
CA ASN A 56 7.42 -11.35 8.60
C ASN A 56 8.97 -11.46 8.66
N PRO A 57 9.69 -11.42 7.53
CA PRO A 57 11.14 -11.61 7.53
C PRO A 57 11.91 -10.49 8.25
N GLN A 58 11.39 -9.25 8.25
CA GLN A 58 12.03 -8.13 8.93
C GLN A 58 12.02 -8.34 10.45
N LEU A 59 10.85 -8.63 11.02
CA LEU A 59 10.72 -8.91 12.45
C LEU A 59 11.53 -10.15 12.87
N ARG A 60 11.53 -11.20 12.04
CA ARG A 60 12.34 -12.40 12.30
C ARG A 60 13.85 -12.10 12.30
N LEU A 61 14.33 -11.23 11.41
CA LEU A 61 15.70 -10.74 11.46
C LEU A 61 15.99 -9.98 12.76
N TYR A 62 15.10 -9.09 13.21
CA TYR A 62 15.26 -8.43 14.51
C TYR A 62 15.25 -9.43 15.67
N GLY A 63 14.39 -10.46 15.63
CA GLY A 63 14.40 -11.55 16.59
C GLY A 63 15.75 -12.28 16.66
N LEU A 64 16.38 -12.55 15.49
CA LEU A 64 17.71 -13.17 15.44
C LEU A 64 18.77 -12.27 16.09
N GLY A 65 18.79 -10.99 15.75
CA GLY A 65 19.75 -10.05 16.33
C GLY A 65 19.56 -9.85 17.84
N ALA A 66 18.31 -9.78 18.30
CA ALA A 66 17.98 -9.66 19.72
C ALA A 66 18.32 -10.94 20.50
N TYR A 67 18.17 -12.11 19.88
CA TYR A 67 18.64 -13.37 20.46
C TYR A 67 20.17 -13.37 20.61
N GLU A 68 20.94 -12.96 19.60
CA GLU A 68 22.41 -12.90 19.72
C GLU A 68 22.86 -11.91 20.81
N LEU A 69 22.10 -10.82 21.02
CA LEU A 69 22.37 -9.84 22.06
C LEU A 69 22.19 -10.39 23.50
N LEU A 70 21.19 -11.25 23.72
CA LEU A 70 20.74 -11.63 25.07
C LEU A 70 21.00 -13.10 25.44
N SER A 71 21.14 -13.99 24.47
CA SER A 71 21.23 -15.45 24.68
C SER A 71 22.44 -15.93 25.50
N LEU A 72 23.49 -15.10 25.63
CA LEU A 72 24.63 -15.42 26.51
C LEU A 72 24.29 -15.23 28.00
N MET A 73 23.32 -14.39 28.31
CA MET A 73 22.92 -14.06 29.69
C MET A 73 21.63 -14.74 30.11
N TYR A 74 20.74 -15.05 29.16
CA TYR A 74 19.40 -15.52 29.43
C TYR A 74 19.04 -16.76 28.62
N ASP A 75 18.34 -17.69 29.26
CA ASP A 75 17.73 -18.84 28.58
C ASP A 75 16.43 -18.40 27.91
N ILE A 76 16.47 -18.26 26.59
CA ILE A 76 15.35 -17.80 25.76
C ILE A 76 14.76 -19.04 25.09
N HIS A 77 13.48 -19.32 25.31
CA HIS A 77 12.79 -20.45 24.67
C HIS A 77 11.74 -20.01 23.64
N THR A 78 11.21 -18.80 23.78
CA THR A 78 10.13 -18.27 22.92
C THR A 78 10.49 -16.89 22.40
N ILE A 79 10.16 -16.63 21.14
CA ILE A 79 10.18 -15.29 20.54
C ILE A 79 8.74 -14.86 20.22
N ARG A 80 8.39 -13.64 20.60
CA ARG A 80 7.17 -12.94 20.20
C ARG A 80 7.54 -11.72 19.37
N MET A 81 6.85 -11.50 18.27
CA MET A 81 7.11 -10.39 17.36
C MET A 81 5.80 -9.69 17.04
N THR A 82 5.75 -8.39 17.28
CA THR A 82 4.53 -7.60 17.20
C THR A 82 4.73 -6.41 16.28
N ILE A 83 3.82 -6.23 15.31
CA ILE A 83 3.63 -5.00 14.55
C ILE A 83 2.53 -4.19 15.18
N ILE A 84 2.79 -2.90 15.40
CA ILE A 84 1.78 -1.92 15.81
C ILE A 84 1.59 -0.88 14.70
N GLN A 85 0.39 -0.80 14.13
CA GLN A 85 -0.02 0.16 13.10
C GLN A 85 -1.26 0.96 13.53
N PRO A 86 -1.09 1.96 14.41
CA PRO A 86 -2.22 2.61 15.08
C PRO A 86 -3.09 3.43 14.13
N ARG A 87 -2.54 3.90 13.01
CA ARG A 87 -3.25 4.76 12.05
C ARG A 87 -4.30 4.05 11.20
N ILE A 88 -4.24 2.72 11.15
CA ILE A 88 -5.19 1.88 10.41
C ILE A 88 -5.80 0.80 11.32
N ASP A 89 -5.63 0.94 12.64
CA ASP A 89 -6.14 0.00 13.64
C ASP A 89 -5.69 -1.45 13.42
N ASN A 90 -4.43 -1.64 12.99
CA ASN A 90 -3.83 -2.96 12.80
C ASN A 90 -2.82 -3.27 13.90
N PHE A 91 -3.02 -4.42 14.56
CA PHE A 91 -2.14 -4.99 15.56
C PHE A 91 -1.97 -6.46 15.24
N SER A 92 -0.73 -6.88 14.99
CA SER A 92 -0.44 -8.23 14.53
C SER A 92 0.72 -8.80 15.33
N THR A 93 0.58 -10.02 15.81
CA THR A 93 1.60 -10.70 16.61
C THR A 93 1.82 -12.11 16.10
N GLU A 94 3.08 -12.49 15.96
CA GLU A 94 3.53 -13.86 15.74
C GLU A 94 4.31 -14.34 16.97
N GLU A 95 4.06 -15.57 17.42
CA GLU A 95 4.83 -16.21 18.49
C GLU A 95 5.31 -17.58 18.00
N LEU A 96 6.59 -17.90 18.22
CA LEU A 96 7.16 -19.20 17.89
C LEU A 96 8.31 -19.61 18.83
N PRO A 97 8.64 -20.91 18.92
CA PRO A 97 9.81 -21.37 19.65
C PRO A 97 11.10 -20.79 19.07
N ILE A 98 12.05 -20.38 19.91
CA ILE A 98 13.29 -19.76 19.45
C ILE A 98 14.06 -20.66 18.47
N SER A 99 13.98 -21.98 18.67
CA SER A 99 14.65 -22.98 17.83
C SER A 99 14.19 -22.91 16.37
N ARG A 100 12.91 -22.60 16.12
CA ARG A 100 12.37 -22.40 14.76
C ARG A 100 12.93 -21.14 14.11
N LEU A 101 13.09 -20.06 14.88
CA LEU A 101 13.70 -18.83 14.39
C LEU A 101 15.17 -19.05 14.00
N LEU A 102 15.93 -19.69 14.88
CA LEU A 102 17.35 -20.00 14.65
C LEU A 102 17.54 -20.91 13.44
N GLN A 103 16.69 -21.93 13.30
CA GLN A 103 16.69 -22.80 12.13
C GLN A 103 16.44 -22.01 10.84
N TRP A 104 15.44 -21.13 10.82
CA TRP A 104 15.18 -20.25 9.68
C TRP A 104 16.39 -19.34 9.37
N GLY A 105 17.02 -18.78 10.40
CA GLY A 105 18.24 -17.98 10.23
C GLY A 105 19.40 -18.77 9.60
N ALA A 106 19.61 -20.01 10.05
CA ALA A 106 20.68 -20.87 9.57
C ALA A 106 20.44 -21.42 8.16
N ASP A 107 19.24 -21.96 7.92
CA ASP A 107 18.92 -22.76 6.74
C ASP A 107 18.42 -21.91 5.56
N PHE A 108 17.82 -20.75 5.84
CA PHE A 108 17.23 -19.89 4.80
C PHE A 108 17.98 -18.57 4.66
N VAL A 109 18.10 -17.78 5.73
CA VAL A 109 18.68 -16.43 5.66
C VAL A 109 20.16 -16.46 5.28
N LYS A 110 20.96 -17.23 6.03
CA LYS A 110 22.41 -17.26 5.88
C LYS A 110 22.89 -17.65 4.47
N PRO A 111 22.39 -18.72 3.83
CA PRO A 111 22.81 -19.06 2.47
C PRO A 111 22.40 -18.00 1.44
N LEU A 112 21.18 -17.46 1.54
CA LEU A 112 20.69 -16.42 0.62
C LEU A 112 21.46 -15.11 0.77
N ALA A 113 21.77 -14.71 2.01
CA ALA A 113 22.56 -13.53 2.30
C ALA A 113 23.98 -13.65 1.73
N ARG A 114 24.63 -14.81 1.87
CA ARG A 114 25.95 -15.07 1.27
C ARG A 114 25.90 -15.03 -0.25
N LEU A 115 24.88 -15.62 -0.86
CA LEU A 115 24.70 -15.58 -2.31
C LEU A 115 24.59 -14.13 -2.79
N ALA A 116 23.75 -13.32 -2.15
CA ALA A 116 23.58 -11.91 -2.48
C ALA A 116 24.85 -11.08 -2.23
N TYR A 117 25.55 -11.33 -1.12
CA TYR A 117 26.79 -10.64 -0.75
C TYR A 117 27.90 -10.87 -1.79
N ASN A 118 27.96 -12.07 -2.37
CA ASN A 118 28.90 -12.41 -3.43
C ASN A 118 28.45 -11.91 -4.82
N GLY A 119 27.43 -11.06 -4.90
CA GLY A 119 26.89 -10.55 -6.17
C GLY A 119 26.12 -11.59 -6.99
N GLY A 120 25.76 -12.73 -6.37
CA GLY A 120 24.95 -13.76 -6.99
C GLY A 120 23.44 -13.55 -6.79
N GLY A 121 22.67 -14.54 -7.23
CA GLY A 121 21.21 -14.51 -7.17
C GLY A 121 20.58 -14.33 -8.55
N GLU A 122 19.26 -14.48 -8.60
CA GLU A 122 18.47 -14.37 -9.82
C GLU A 122 17.43 -13.28 -9.68
N PHE A 123 17.13 -12.61 -10.78
CA PHE A 123 15.97 -11.73 -10.83
C PHE A 123 14.70 -12.55 -10.63
N LYS A 124 13.85 -12.14 -9.69
CA LYS A 124 12.54 -12.72 -9.46
C LYS A 124 11.51 -11.61 -9.39
N ALA A 125 10.50 -11.67 -10.26
CA ALA A 125 9.40 -10.72 -10.21
C ALA A 125 8.43 -11.08 -9.07
N GLY A 126 7.87 -10.07 -8.42
CA GLY A 126 6.87 -10.24 -7.37
C GLY A 126 6.44 -8.91 -6.75
N SER A 127 5.71 -8.97 -5.64
CA SER A 127 5.18 -7.78 -4.95
C SER A 127 6.25 -6.74 -4.57
N HIS A 128 7.47 -7.21 -4.25
CA HIS A 128 8.62 -6.37 -3.92
C HIS A 128 9.10 -5.50 -5.09
N CYS A 129 8.76 -5.84 -6.35
CA CYS A 129 9.12 -5.03 -7.51
C CYS A 129 8.58 -3.59 -7.42
N ARG A 130 7.50 -3.36 -6.67
CA ARG A 130 6.89 -2.02 -6.49
C ARG A 130 7.84 -1.00 -5.86
N PHE A 131 8.88 -1.45 -5.16
CA PHE A 131 9.87 -0.62 -4.48
C PHE A 131 11.27 -0.74 -5.11
N CYS A 132 11.41 -1.51 -6.17
CA CYS A 132 12.69 -1.72 -6.83
C CYS A 132 13.13 -0.43 -7.57
N LYS A 133 14.43 -0.11 -7.56
CA LYS A 133 14.96 1.09 -8.23
C LYS A 133 15.05 0.97 -9.76
N ILE A 134 15.12 -0.27 -10.26
CA ILE A 134 15.19 -0.58 -11.69
C ILE A 134 13.84 -1.10 -12.21
N ASN A 135 12.76 -0.79 -11.51
CA ASN A 135 11.45 -1.39 -11.71
C ASN A 135 10.87 -1.14 -13.12
N HIS A 136 11.31 -0.08 -13.79
CA HIS A 136 10.92 0.36 -15.13
C HIS A 136 11.69 -0.37 -16.25
N SER A 137 12.89 -0.89 -15.96
CA SER A 137 13.77 -1.53 -16.95
C SER A 137 14.14 -2.98 -16.64
N CYS A 138 13.63 -3.54 -15.53
CA CYS A 138 13.85 -4.93 -15.16
C CYS A 138 13.15 -5.88 -16.15
N ARG A 139 13.94 -6.66 -16.90
CA ARG A 139 13.46 -7.62 -17.89
C ARG A 139 12.53 -8.67 -17.30
N THR A 140 12.93 -9.28 -16.18
CA THR A 140 12.12 -10.32 -15.50
C THR A 140 10.77 -9.77 -15.03
N ARG A 141 10.71 -8.51 -14.61
CA ARG A 141 9.43 -7.87 -14.28
C ARG A 141 8.58 -7.67 -15.53
N ALA A 142 9.16 -7.21 -16.64
CA ALA A 142 8.43 -7.06 -17.89
C ALA A 142 7.85 -8.39 -18.38
N GLU A 143 8.65 -9.46 -18.39
CA GLU A 143 8.21 -10.82 -18.73
C GLU A 143 7.08 -11.29 -17.80
N TYR A 144 7.23 -11.07 -16.49
CA TYR A 144 6.18 -11.38 -15.54
C TYR A 144 4.89 -10.62 -15.83
N MET A 145 4.94 -9.31 -16.10
CA MET A 145 3.73 -8.52 -16.40
C MET A 145 3.09 -8.89 -17.74
N GLN A 146 3.89 -9.33 -18.72
CA GLN A 146 3.43 -9.79 -20.03
C GLN A 146 2.92 -11.22 -20.04
N ASN A 147 3.22 -12.01 -19.00
CA ASN A 147 2.72 -13.37 -18.85
C ASN A 147 1.23 -13.35 -18.47
N VAL A 148 0.38 -13.08 -19.46
CA VAL A 148 -1.09 -13.12 -19.39
C VAL A 148 -1.60 -14.15 -20.39
N PRO A 149 -2.79 -14.74 -20.19
CA PRO A 149 -3.36 -15.70 -21.13
C PRO A 149 -3.37 -15.15 -22.57
N GLN A 150 -2.80 -15.89 -23.52
CA GLN A 150 -2.68 -15.48 -24.94
C GLN A 150 -3.83 -15.98 -25.83
N LYS A 151 -4.91 -16.48 -25.23
CA LYS A 151 -6.09 -16.94 -25.98
C LYS A 151 -6.85 -15.76 -26.58
N PRO A 152 -7.58 -15.97 -27.69
CA PRO A 152 -8.58 -15.02 -28.13
C PRO A 152 -9.48 -14.60 -26.95
N PRO A 153 -9.79 -13.30 -26.76
CA PRO A 153 -10.48 -12.83 -25.56
C PRO A 153 -11.81 -13.53 -25.27
N HIS A 154 -12.51 -14.00 -26.30
CA HIS A 154 -13.77 -14.74 -26.18
C HIS A 154 -13.61 -16.21 -25.74
N LEU A 155 -12.37 -16.70 -25.58
CA LEU A 155 -12.03 -18.06 -25.15
C LEU A 155 -11.36 -18.09 -23.76
N LEU A 156 -11.33 -16.96 -23.05
CA LEU A 156 -10.84 -16.92 -21.68
C LEU A 156 -11.85 -17.59 -20.76
N SER A 157 -11.37 -18.51 -19.93
CA SER A 157 -12.14 -19.11 -18.84
C SER A 157 -12.34 -18.12 -17.68
N ASP A 158 -13.34 -18.37 -16.84
CA ASP A 158 -13.59 -17.56 -15.65
C ASP A 158 -12.40 -17.59 -14.68
N GLU A 159 -11.70 -18.73 -14.58
CA GLU A 159 -10.48 -18.88 -13.79
C GLU A 159 -9.34 -18.00 -14.33
N GLU A 160 -9.12 -17.99 -15.65
CA GLU A 160 -8.11 -17.13 -16.30
C GLU A 160 -8.45 -15.64 -16.10
N ILE A 161 -9.73 -15.28 -16.14
CA ILE A 161 -10.17 -13.91 -15.86
C ILE A 161 -9.92 -13.56 -14.39
N ALA A 162 -10.22 -14.45 -13.46
CA ALA A 162 -9.99 -14.24 -12.03
C ALA A 162 -8.49 -14.04 -11.73
N GLU A 163 -7.61 -14.88 -12.29
CA GLU A 163 -6.16 -14.71 -12.20
C GLU A 163 -5.71 -13.35 -12.75
N LEU A 164 -6.28 -12.93 -13.88
CA LEU A 164 -5.95 -11.64 -14.48
C LEU A 164 -6.41 -10.48 -13.59
N LEU A 165 -7.59 -10.56 -12.97
CA LEU A 165 -8.09 -9.54 -12.04
C LEU A 165 -7.14 -9.30 -10.86
N TYR A 166 -6.49 -10.35 -10.33
CA TYR A 166 -5.47 -10.21 -9.29
C TYR A 166 -4.21 -9.49 -9.79
N LYS A 167 -3.86 -9.66 -11.08
CA LYS A 167 -2.63 -9.11 -11.69
C LYS A 167 -2.80 -7.70 -12.27
N LEU A 168 -4.02 -7.33 -12.67
CA LEU A 168 -4.31 -6.04 -13.31
C LEU A 168 -3.82 -4.80 -12.53
N PRO A 169 -3.94 -4.72 -11.18
CA PRO A 169 -3.41 -3.59 -10.43
C PRO A 169 -1.90 -3.40 -10.64
N ASP A 170 -1.14 -4.50 -10.65
CA ASP A 170 0.31 -4.48 -10.83
C ASP A 170 0.71 -4.12 -12.27
N ILE A 171 -0.05 -4.61 -13.27
CA ILE A 171 0.17 -4.26 -14.69
C ILE A 171 -0.05 -2.77 -14.92
N LYS A 172 -1.17 -2.21 -14.41
CA LYS A 172 -1.47 -0.78 -14.53
C LYS A 172 -0.36 0.07 -13.89
N LYS A 173 0.02 -0.28 -12.66
CA LYS A 173 1.08 0.44 -11.96
C LYS A 173 2.42 0.36 -12.69
N TRP A 174 2.77 -0.82 -13.22
CA TRP A 174 4.01 -0.98 -13.98
C TRP A 174 3.99 -0.15 -15.27
N ALA A 175 2.87 -0.10 -15.99
CA ALA A 175 2.72 0.75 -17.17
C ALA A 175 2.91 2.23 -16.83
N ASP A 176 2.29 2.71 -15.75
CA ASP A 176 2.47 4.09 -15.26
C ASP A 176 3.93 4.38 -14.90
N GLU A 177 4.61 3.45 -14.22
CA GLU A 177 6.04 3.59 -13.86
C GLU A 177 6.95 3.65 -15.09
N VAL A 178 6.66 2.86 -16.13
CA VAL A 178 7.39 2.90 -17.40
C VAL A 178 7.17 4.23 -18.12
N GLU A 179 5.93 4.71 -18.18
CA GLU A 179 5.59 6.00 -18.79
C GLU A 179 6.29 7.16 -18.06
N GLN A 180 6.20 7.20 -16.73
CA GLN A 180 6.84 8.23 -15.92
C GLN A 180 8.37 8.21 -16.06
N TYR A 181 8.98 7.03 -16.08
CA TYR A 181 10.42 6.92 -16.32
C TYR A 181 10.79 7.48 -17.70
N ALA A 182 10.10 7.07 -18.76
CA ALA A 182 10.39 7.55 -20.10
C ALA A 182 10.23 9.07 -20.22
N LEU A 183 9.17 9.63 -19.62
CA LEU A 183 8.92 11.06 -19.56
C LEU A 183 10.03 11.82 -18.82
N ASN A 184 10.46 11.33 -17.66
CA ASN A 184 11.53 11.97 -16.88
C ASN A 184 12.87 11.91 -17.61
N GLN A 185 13.18 10.79 -18.26
CA GLN A 185 14.40 10.70 -19.07
C GLN A 185 14.38 11.65 -20.27
N ALA A 186 13.23 11.81 -20.92
CA ALA A 186 13.09 12.77 -22.01
C ALA A 186 13.20 14.23 -21.54
N LYS A 187 12.68 14.54 -20.34
CA LYS A 187 12.72 15.89 -19.75
C LYS A 187 14.08 16.29 -19.18
N GLU A 188 14.73 15.38 -18.46
CA GLU A 188 15.90 15.70 -17.63
C GLU A 188 17.21 15.26 -18.27
N ASN A 189 17.17 14.32 -19.22
CA ASN A 189 18.36 13.69 -19.78
C ASN A 189 18.35 13.70 -21.33
N ASP A 190 17.50 14.53 -21.95
CA ASP A 190 17.34 14.67 -23.41
C ASP A 190 17.20 13.34 -24.17
N LYS A 191 16.63 12.32 -23.51
CA LYS A 191 16.50 10.99 -24.09
C LYS A 191 15.37 10.96 -25.10
N ASN A 192 15.66 10.44 -26.30
CA ASN A 192 14.69 10.26 -27.37
C ASN A 192 14.27 8.79 -27.50
N TYR A 193 12.99 8.58 -27.78
CA TYR A 193 12.39 7.25 -28.00
C TYR A 193 11.81 7.19 -29.42
N PRO A 194 12.11 6.14 -30.22
CA PRO A 194 11.61 6.02 -31.58
C PRO A 194 10.08 6.10 -31.66
N GLY A 195 9.55 7.00 -32.50
CA GLY A 195 8.11 7.22 -32.66
C GLY A 195 7.48 8.16 -31.63
N TRP A 196 8.25 8.69 -30.67
CA TRP A 196 7.78 9.59 -29.63
C TRP A 196 8.50 10.94 -29.69
N LYS A 197 7.81 11.99 -29.22
CA LYS A 197 8.38 13.32 -29.02
C LYS A 197 7.87 13.92 -27.72
N LEU A 198 8.71 14.69 -27.04
CA LEU A 198 8.29 15.48 -25.89
C LEU A 198 7.52 16.71 -26.38
N VAL A 199 6.31 16.91 -25.86
CA VAL A 199 5.44 18.04 -26.21
C VAL A 199 4.79 18.61 -24.96
N GLU A 200 4.33 19.85 -25.05
CA GLU A 200 3.50 20.44 -24.02
C GLU A 200 2.16 19.71 -23.90
N GLY A 201 1.69 19.54 -22.66
CA GLY A 201 0.35 19.03 -22.40
C GLY A 201 -0.73 19.98 -22.92
N ARG A 202 -1.95 19.47 -23.10
CA ARG A 202 -3.09 20.32 -23.49
C ARG A 202 -3.32 21.40 -22.42
N SER A 203 -3.11 22.66 -22.76
CA SER A 203 -3.47 23.78 -21.89
C SER A 203 -4.99 23.97 -21.88
N ARG A 204 -5.53 24.34 -20.71
CA ARG A 204 -6.91 24.83 -20.58
C ARG A 204 -6.85 26.31 -20.28
N ARG A 205 -7.72 27.09 -20.92
CA ARG A 205 -7.87 28.50 -20.56
C ARG A 205 -8.41 28.58 -19.14
N MET A 206 -7.77 29.39 -18.30
CA MET A 206 -8.21 29.65 -16.94
C MET A 206 -8.44 31.14 -16.80
N ILE A 207 -9.51 31.51 -16.09
CA ILE A 207 -9.74 32.89 -15.67
C ILE A 207 -8.77 33.17 -14.53
N THR A 208 -7.82 34.07 -14.73
CA THR A 208 -6.77 34.40 -13.75
C THR A 208 -7.28 35.30 -12.63
N ASP A 209 -8.23 36.18 -12.94
CA ASP A 209 -8.91 37.05 -11.99
C ASP A 209 -10.40 37.06 -12.27
N THR A 210 -11.16 36.33 -11.45
CA THR A 210 -12.60 36.22 -11.60
C THR A 210 -13.32 37.54 -11.36
N LYS A 211 -12.81 38.41 -10.48
CA LYS A 211 -13.45 39.70 -10.18
C LYS A 211 -13.25 40.68 -11.33
N ALA A 212 -12.00 40.85 -11.77
CA ALA A 212 -11.70 41.75 -12.89
C ALA A 212 -12.37 41.28 -14.20
N MET A 213 -12.49 39.96 -14.40
CA MET A 213 -13.23 39.43 -15.55
C MET A 213 -14.73 39.69 -15.44
N LEU A 214 -15.33 39.54 -14.25
CA LEU A 214 -16.73 39.86 -14.01
C LEU A 214 -17.03 41.34 -14.27
N GLU A 215 -16.21 42.25 -13.75
CA GLU A 215 -16.33 43.69 -13.96
C GLU A 215 -16.29 44.05 -15.45
N LYS A 216 -15.34 43.49 -16.21
CA LYS A 216 -15.25 43.70 -17.66
C LYS A 216 -16.46 43.17 -18.43
N LEU A 217 -17.01 42.03 -18.02
CA LEU A 217 -18.22 41.48 -18.64
C LEU A 217 -19.46 42.32 -18.33
N VAL A 218 -19.56 42.86 -17.11
CA VAL A 218 -20.63 43.79 -16.73
C VAL A 218 -20.51 45.11 -17.48
N GLU A 219 -19.31 45.68 -17.59
CA GLU A 219 -19.04 46.88 -18.40
C GLU A 219 -19.37 46.67 -19.88
N ALA A 220 -19.14 45.46 -20.40
CA ALA A 220 -19.51 45.06 -21.76
C ALA A 220 -21.02 44.79 -21.95
N GLY A 221 -21.84 44.97 -20.91
CA GLY A 221 -23.31 44.89 -20.99
C GLY A 221 -23.92 43.52 -20.68
N TYR A 222 -23.14 42.55 -20.19
CA TYR A 222 -23.68 41.26 -19.75
C TYR A 222 -24.20 41.36 -18.30
N LYS A 223 -25.36 40.77 -18.02
CA LYS A 223 -25.92 40.77 -16.67
C LYS A 223 -25.16 39.75 -15.80
N PRO A 224 -24.88 40.06 -14.51
CA PRO A 224 -24.20 39.14 -13.59
C PRO A 224 -24.84 37.75 -13.51
N GLU A 225 -26.17 37.68 -13.59
CA GLU A 225 -26.96 36.44 -13.55
C GLU A 225 -26.70 35.52 -14.76
N ASP A 226 -26.36 36.10 -15.92
CA ASP A 226 -26.12 35.35 -17.17
C ASP A 226 -24.66 34.87 -17.28
N ILE A 227 -23.77 35.38 -16.43
CA ILE A 227 -22.31 35.13 -16.48
C ILE A 227 -21.76 34.51 -15.19
N THR A 228 -22.62 34.23 -14.21
CA THR A 228 -22.26 33.55 -12.96
C THR A 228 -23.20 32.38 -12.69
N GLU A 229 -22.65 31.25 -12.25
CA GLU A 229 -23.44 30.13 -11.77
C GLU A 229 -23.70 30.29 -10.27
N THR A 230 -24.95 30.39 -9.86
CA THR A 230 -25.35 30.22 -8.44
C THR A 230 -25.56 28.74 -8.17
N LYS A 231 -24.58 28.07 -7.56
CA LYS A 231 -24.72 26.66 -7.14
C LYS A 231 -25.31 26.56 -5.74
N LEU A 232 -26.24 25.63 -5.56
CA LEU A 232 -26.69 25.20 -4.24
C LEU A 232 -25.48 24.74 -3.41
N LEU A 233 -25.48 25.08 -2.12
CA LEU A 233 -24.44 24.61 -1.20
C LEU A 233 -24.43 23.07 -1.11
N SER A 234 -23.25 22.50 -0.86
CA SER A 234 -23.14 21.06 -0.61
C SER A 234 -23.97 20.64 0.60
N ILE A 235 -24.40 19.37 0.65
CA ILE A 235 -25.15 18.79 1.78
C ILE A 235 -24.48 19.14 3.12
N THR A 236 -23.16 18.96 3.22
CA THR A 236 -22.39 19.27 4.42
C THR A 236 -22.48 20.75 4.83
N ASN A 237 -22.45 21.67 3.85
CA ASN A 237 -22.54 23.11 4.12
C ASN A 237 -23.96 23.53 4.49
N LEU A 238 -24.99 22.93 3.88
CA LEU A 238 -26.38 23.12 4.28
C LEU A 238 -26.63 22.58 5.69
N GLU A 239 -26.15 21.38 6.02
CA GLU A 239 -26.24 20.81 7.38
C GLU A 239 -25.58 21.70 8.44
N LYS A 240 -24.45 22.34 8.12
CA LYS A 240 -23.79 23.31 9.01
C LYS A 240 -24.58 24.60 9.17
N LEU A 241 -25.22 25.08 8.09
CA LEU A 241 -25.95 26.35 8.10
C LEU A 241 -27.27 26.26 8.85
N ILE A 242 -28.08 25.23 8.56
CA ILE A 242 -29.45 25.10 9.11
C ILE A 242 -29.57 24.02 10.20
N GLY A 243 -28.50 23.25 10.45
CA GLY A 243 -28.46 22.19 11.45
C GLY A 243 -29.06 20.87 10.93
N LYS A 244 -28.46 19.73 11.32
CA LYS A 244 -28.83 18.38 10.83
C LYS A 244 -30.32 18.04 10.98
N LYS A 245 -30.94 18.41 12.10
CA LYS A 245 -32.37 18.13 12.36
C LYS A 245 -33.29 18.92 11.43
N ALA A 246 -33.02 20.21 11.23
CA ALA A 246 -33.83 21.03 10.33
C ALA A 246 -33.57 20.67 8.87
N PHE A 247 -32.31 20.39 8.51
CA PHE A 247 -31.94 19.90 7.19
C PHE A 247 -32.73 18.64 6.83
N SER A 248 -32.68 17.59 7.67
CA SER A 248 -33.39 16.33 7.43
C SER A 248 -34.91 16.50 7.28
N LYS A 249 -35.51 17.50 7.95
CA LYS A 249 -36.94 17.79 7.84
C LYS A 249 -37.30 18.57 6.57
N ILE A 250 -36.40 19.46 6.11
CA ILE A 250 -36.64 20.33 4.95
C ILE A 250 -36.32 19.60 3.65
N THR A 251 -35.30 18.72 3.64
CA THR A 251 -34.87 17.98 2.46
C THR A 251 -35.47 16.58 2.38
N GLU A 252 -36.44 16.28 3.24
CA GLU A 252 -37.21 15.04 3.19
C GLU A 252 -37.84 14.88 1.80
N GLY A 253 -37.55 13.76 1.14
CA GLY A 253 -37.99 13.48 -0.24
C GLY A 253 -37.12 14.05 -1.36
N PHE A 254 -36.11 14.89 -1.07
CA PHE A 254 -35.20 15.49 -2.07
C PHE A 254 -33.80 14.86 -2.09
N ILE A 255 -33.49 13.95 -1.16
CA ILE A 255 -32.20 13.28 -1.07
C ILE A 255 -32.42 11.78 -1.28
N GLU A 256 -31.95 11.30 -2.42
CA GLU A 256 -31.82 9.87 -2.68
C GLU A 256 -30.38 9.46 -2.42
N LYS A 257 -30.19 8.34 -1.70
CA LYS A 257 -28.88 7.68 -1.62
C LYS A 257 -28.85 6.63 -2.72
N PRO A 258 -28.28 6.93 -3.90
CA PRO A 258 -28.23 5.94 -4.96
C PRO A 258 -27.46 4.71 -4.48
N GLN A 259 -27.91 3.54 -4.92
CA GLN A 259 -27.15 2.32 -4.71
C GLN A 259 -25.74 2.51 -5.29
N GLY A 260 -24.73 2.20 -4.48
CA GLY A 260 -23.33 2.33 -4.91
C GLY A 260 -23.08 1.48 -6.15
N LYS A 261 -22.27 1.98 -7.07
CA LYS A 261 -21.89 1.23 -8.28
C LYS A 261 -21.30 -0.12 -7.88
N LEU A 262 -21.84 -1.20 -8.44
CA LEU A 262 -21.31 -2.54 -8.24
C LEU A 262 -19.85 -2.60 -8.70
N THR A 263 -19.00 -3.19 -7.88
CA THR A 263 -17.57 -3.31 -8.14
C THR A 263 -17.08 -4.67 -7.64
N LEU A 264 -16.15 -5.26 -8.38
CA LEU A 264 -15.48 -6.48 -7.96
C LEU A 264 -14.51 -6.15 -6.83
N ALA A 265 -14.52 -6.99 -5.79
CA ALA A 265 -13.63 -6.91 -4.64
C ALA A 265 -13.07 -8.30 -4.34
N THR A 266 -11.94 -8.37 -3.65
CA THR A 266 -11.32 -9.62 -3.21
C THR A 266 -12.11 -10.24 -2.06
N GLU A 267 -11.95 -11.54 -1.80
CA GLU A 267 -12.61 -12.23 -0.66
C GLU A 267 -12.19 -11.67 0.72
N SER A 268 -11.02 -11.03 0.79
CA SER A 268 -10.56 -10.33 2.00
C SER A 268 -11.28 -9.00 2.27
N ASP A 269 -12.06 -8.50 1.31
CA ASP A 269 -12.87 -7.31 1.51
C ASP A 269 -14.02 -7.61 2.49
N LYS A 270 -14.17 -6.76 3.51
CA LYS A 270 -15.17 -6.96 4.57
C LYS A 270 -16.62 -6.73 4.10
N ARG A 271 -16.83 -6.16 2.91
CA ARG A 271 -18.17 -5.89 2.36
C ARG A 271 -18.86 -7.21 1.96
N PRO A 272 -20.14 -7.41 2.31
CA PRO A 272 -20.85 -8.63 1.97
C PRO A 272 -21.02 -8.75 0.44
N ALA A 273 -20.90 -9.98 -0.08
CA ALA A 273 -21.17 -10.27 -1.48
C ALA A 273 -22.65 -10.01 -1.81
N ILE A 274 -22.90 -9.36 -2.94
CA ILE A 274 -24.25 -9.09 -3.46
C ILE A 274 -24.58 -10.18 -4.50
N LYS A 275 -25.73 -10.83 -4.37
CA LYS A 275 -26.33 -11.63 -5.45
C LYS A 275 -27.34 -10.75 -6.16
N GLN A 276 -27.13 -10.44 -7.43
CA GLN A 276 -28.16 -9.79 -8.24
C GLN A 276 -29.22 -10.82 -8.63
N SER A 277 -30.49 -10.46 -8.50
CA SER A 277 -31.60 -11.20 -9.09
C SER A 277 -31.97 -10.57 -10.43
N ALA A 278 -32.51 -11.35 -11.38
CA ALA A 278 -32.92 -10.84 -12.69
C ALA A 278 -34.06 -9.80 -12.61
N GLU A 279 -34.74 -9.70 -11.47
CA GLU A 279 -35.79 -8.71 -11.21
C GLU A 279 -35.20 -7.31 -10.92
N ASP A 280 -33.96 -7.23 -10.43
CA ASP A 280 -33.33 -5.96 -10.03
C ASP A 280 -32.91 -5.07 -11.22
N ASP A 281 -32.86 -5.61 -12.45
CA ASP A 281 -32.46 -4.89 -13.67
C ASP A 281 -33.65 -4.26 -14.42
N PHE A 282 -34.91 -4.60 -14.08
CA PHE A 282 -36.10 -4.11 -14.82
C PHE A 282 -36.76 -2.85 -14.22
N ASP A 283 -36.38 -2.42 -13.02
CA ASP A 283 -37.01 -1.27 -12.34
C ASP A 283 -36.42 0.11 -12.71
N LYS A 284 -35.62 0.21 -13.78
CA LYS A 284 -35.05 1.48 -14.28
C LYS A 284 -35.12 1.66 -15.79
N LEU A 285 -36.31 1.49 -16.37
CA LEU A 285 -36.66 2.05 -17.69
C LEU A 285 -37.54 3.29 -17.53
#